data_AF-A0A929BZY9-F1
#
_entry.id   AF-A0A929BZY9-F1
#
_cell.length_a   1.000
_cell.length_b   1.000
_cell.length_c   1.000
_cell.angle_alpha   90.00
_cell.angle_beta   90.00
_cell.angle_gamma   90.00
#
_symmetry.space_group_name_H-M   'P 1'
#
loop_
_entity.id
_entity.type
_entity.pdbx_description
1 polymer ?
#
loop_
_entity_poly.entity_id
_entity_poly.type
_entity_poly.pdbx_seq_one_letter_code
_entity_poly.pdbx_strand_id
1 'polypeptide(L)'
;MKRIGIALAWILPTLTACAILACSDLVGFTLQGWLAYSLLMSISLLIIYFVWKFYKKEGAGKALLVAALVALGLRVFVGVVLYRGLPVWGYDEKPQRAGYVFWDSYKRDTDAWSRSRMDKALTTAFTDPKESDQYGGLLFLSSSIYRYLSPDTQRPLLIIVMSAAVSALAVLFAWGFAASVMGDKVAMITAWIVALYP
;
A
#
# COMPACT_ATOMS: atom_id res chain seq x y z
N MET A 1 -19.45 26.22 -4.53
CA MET A 1 -20.29 25.03 -4.27
C MET A 1 -19.90 23.79 -5.09
N LYS A 2 -19.80 23.84 -6.44
CA LYS A 2 -19.46 22.65 -7.27
C LYS A 2 -18.12 21.95 -6.94
N ARG A 3 -17.07 22.70 -6.58
CA ARG A 3 -15.75 22.10 -6.21
C ARG A 3 -15.76 21.37 -4.86
N ILE A 4 -16.60 21.80 -3.92
CA ILE A 4 -16.72 21.21 -2.58
C ILE A 4 -17.44 19.86 -2.67
N GLY A 5 -18.51 19.77 -3.48
CA GLY A 5 -19.22 18.51 -3.71
C GLY A 5 -18.35 17.42 -4.35
N ILE A 6 -17.44 17.80 -5.27
CA ILE A 6 -16.50 16.85 -5.88
C ILE A 6 -15.47 16.38 -4.87
N ALA A 7 -14.92 17.25 -4.02
CA ALA A 7 -13.97 16.84 -3.00
C ALA A 7 -14.61 15.87 -1.98
N LEU A 8 -15.84 16.18 -1.53
CA LEU A 8 -16.59 15.31 -0.62
C LEU A 8 -16.87 13.93 -1.22
N ALA A 9 -17.10 13.85 -2.53
CA ALA A 9 -17.34 12.60 -3.25
C ALA A 9 -16.12 11.65 -3.26
N TRP A 10 -14.91 12.15 -3.02
CA TRP A 10 -13.69 11.31 -2.89
C TRP A 10 -13.30 11.06 -1.44
N ILE A 11 -13.50 12.05 -0.57
CA ILE A 11 -13.13 11.95 0.84
C ILE A 11 -13.98 10.90 1.56
N LEU A 12 -15.31 10.93 1.38
CA LEU A 12 -16.21 10.02 2.08
C LEU A 12 -15.92 8.54 1.75
N PRO A 13 -15.84 8.11 0.47
CA PRO A 13 -15.50 6.73 0.16
C PRO A 13 -14.12 6.31 0.68
N THR A 14 -13.15 7.22 0.67
CA THR A 14 -11.80 6.93 1.19
C THR A 14 -11.82 6.69 2.69
N LEU A 15 -12.50 7.54 3.45
CA LEU A 15 -12.64 7.37 4.90
C LEU A 15 -13.43 6.11 5.26
N THR A 16 -14.49 5.80 4.49
CA THR A 16 -15.25 4.56 4.65
C THR A 16 -14.38 3.34 4.35
N ALA A 17 -13.60 3.35 3.27
CA ALA A 17 -12.67 2.27 2.95
C ALA A 17 -11.61 2.09 4.05
N CYS A 18 -11.09 3.19 4.62
CA CYS A 18 -10.15 3.14 5.74
C CYS A 18 -10.80 2.61 7.03
N ALA A 19 -12.08 2.88 7.27
CA ALA A 19 -12.83 2.30 8.38
C ALA A 19 -12.99 0.79 8.19
N ILE A 20 -13.31 0.34 6.97
CA ILE A 20 -13.38 -1.10 6.63
C ILE A 20 -12.02 -1.76 6.85
N LEU A 21 -10.92 -1.13 6.43
CA LEU A 21 -9.56 -1.65 6.67
C LEU A 21 -9.24 -1.76 8.17
N ALA A 22 -9.59 -0.74 8.96
CA ALA A 22 -9.43 -0.77 10.41
C ALA A 22 -10.24 -1.91 11.05
N CYS A 23 -11.48 -2.13 10.61
CA CYS A 23 -12.30 -3.26 11.06
C CYS A 23 -11.74 -4.62 10.62
N SER A 24 -11.07 -4.67 9.46
CA SER A 24 -10.51 -5.89 8.88
C SER A 24 -9.22 -6.31 9.56
N ASP A 25 -8.61 -5.46 10.38
CA ASP A 25 -7.45 -5.84 11.18
C ASP A 25 -7.82 -6.98 12.17
N LEU A 26 -6.85 -7.83 12.53
CA LEU A 26 -7.08 -8.89 13.53
C LEU A 26 -7.31 -8.28 14.92
N VAL A 27 -6.79 -7.07 15.17
CA VAL A 27 -7.04 -6.29 16.39
C VAL A 27 -8.46 -5.67 16.40
N GLY A 28 -9.12 -5.59 15.24
CA GLY A 28 -10.40 -4.90 15.08
C GLY A 28 -10.28 -3.37 15.06
N PHE A 29 -11.44 -2.70 15.01
CA PHE A 29 -11.51 -1.24 14.86
C PHE A 29 -10.98 -0.50 16.08
N THR A 30 -9.99 0.37 15.86
CA THR A 30 -9.53 1.37 16.83
C THR A 30 -9.48 2.73 16.16
N LEU A 31 -9.69 3.81 16.93
CA LEU A 31 -9.58 5.17 16.40
C LEU A 31 -8.17 5.43 15.85
N GLN A 32 -7.14 4.99 16.57
CA GLN A 32 -5.75 5.10 16.15
C GLN A 32 -5.48 4.35 14.84
N GLY A 33 -5.97 3.11 14.71
CA GLY A 33 -5.86 2.34 13.48
C GLY A 33 -6.57 3.03 12.31
N TRP A 34 -7.81 3.48 12.50
CA TRP A 34 -8.54 4.20 11.46
C TRP A 34 -7.83 5.48 11.00
N LEU A 35 -7.30 6.28 11.94
CA LEU A 35 -6.50 7.46 11.61
C LEU A 35 -5.21 7.11 10.87
N ALA A 36 -4.53 6.04 11.28
CA ALA A 36 -3.33 5.53 10.61
C ALA A 36 -3.60 5.14 9.16
N TYR A 37 -4.64 4.33 8.92
CA TYR A 37 -5.07 3.95 7.57
C TYR A 37 -5.48 5.18 6.75
N SER A 38 -6.25 6.10 7.34
CA SER A 38 -6.71 7.30 6.66
C SER A 38 -5.56 8.21 6.24
N LEU A 39 -4.57 8.42 7.11
CA LEU A 39 -3.40 9.24 6.81
C LEU A 39 -2.53 8.59 5.72
N LEU A 40 -2.21 7.30 5.87
CA LEU A 40 -1.38 6.59 4.91
C LEU A 40 -2.05 6.46 3.53
N MET A 41 -3.35 6.16 3.49
CA MET A 41 -4.12 6.11 2.26
C MET A 41 -4.22 7.49 1.60
N SER A 42 -4.42 8.55 2.38
CA SER A 42 -4.46 9.93 1.85
C SER A 42 -3.13 10.34 1.23
N ILE A 43 -2.01 10.06 1.91
CA ILE A 43 -0.66 10.32 1.36
C ILE A 43 -0.47 9.52 0.07
N SER A 44 -0.84 8.24 0.06
CA SER A 44 -0.73 7.35 -1.11
C SER A 44 -1.52 7.89 -2.31
N LEU A 45 -2.79 8.24 -2.10
CA LEU A 45 -3.66 8.79 -3.13
C LEU A 45 -3.17 10.16 -3.63
N LEU A 46 -2.62 11.00 -2.74
CA LEU A 46 -2.02 12.27 -3.13
C LEU A 46 -0.80 12.06 -4.04
N ILE A 47 0.12 11.16 -3.69
CA ILE A 47 1.30 10.85 -4.51
C ILE A 47 0.84 10.33 -5.89
N ILE A 48 -0.06 9.35 -5.93
CA ILE A 48 -0.64 8.82 -7.18
C ILE A 48 -1.28 9.95 -8.01
N TYR A 49 -2.07 10.81 -7.38
CA TYR A 49 -2.73 11.93 -8.05
C TYR A 49 -1.71 12.92 -8.63
N PHE A 50 -0.65 13.27 -7.90
CA PHE A 50 0.37 14.19 -8.38
C PHE A 50 1.18 13.60 -9.54
N VAL A 51 1.54 12.32 -9.49
CA VAL A 51 2.22 11.63 -10.59
C VAL A 51 1.30 11.53 -11.82
N TRP A 52 0.03 11.19 -11.65
CA TRP A 52 -0.92 11.22 -12.76
C TRP A 52 -1.09 12.64 -13.32
N LYS A 53 -1.16 13.66 -12.46
CA LYS A 53 -1.28 15.06 -12.88
C LYS A 53 -0.05 15.54 -13.64
N PHE A 54 1.13 15.01 -13.32
CA PHE A 54 2.35 15.24 -14.09
C PHE A 54 2.18 14.69 -15.51
N TYR A 55 1.84 13.41 -15.67
CA TYR A 55 1.62 12.80 -16.99
C TYR A 55 0.41 13.34 -17.74
N LYS A 56 -0.60 13.88 -17.04
CA LYS A 56 -1.74 14.55 -17.67
C LYS A 56 -1.31 15.76 -18.50
N LYS A 57 -0.24 16.47 -18.09
CA LYS A 57 0.32 17.57 -18.89
C LYS A 57 0.91 17.09 -20.21
N GLU A 58 1.31 15.82 -20.27
CA GLU A 58 1.90 15.14 -21.43
C GLU A 58 0.85 14.38 -22.26
N GLY A 59 -0.44 14.53 -21.96
CA GLY A 59 -1.54 13.92 -22.72
C GLY A 59 -2.26 12.76 -22.02
N ALA A 60 -1.84 12.35 -20.82
CA ALA A 60 -2.50 11.24 -20.13
C ALA A 60 -3.96 11.53 -19.78
N GLY A 61 -4.85 10.62 -20.19
CA GLY A 61 -6.27 10.69 -19.88
C GLY A 61 -6.61 10.27 -18.44
N LYS A 62 -7.90 10.42 -18.06
CA LYS A 62 -8.42 9.91 -16.78
C LYS A 62 -8.35 8.38 -16.66
N ALA A 63 -8.34 7.68 -17.80
CA ALA A 63 -8.23 6.22 -17.83
C ALA A 63 -6.97 5.70 -17.13
N LEU A 64 -5.86 6.44 -17.21
CA LEU A 64 -4.62 6.09 -16.52
C LEU A 64 -4.78 6.13 -14.99
N LEU A 65 -5.43 7.19 -14.48
CA LEU A 65 -5.72 7.29 -13.05
C LEU A 65 -6.64 6.16 -12.60
N VAL A 66 -7.65 5.81 -13.40
CA VAL A 66 -8.54 4.68 -13.11
C VAL A 66 -7.76 3.38 -13.06
N ALA A 67 -6.85 3.10 -14.01
CA ALA A 67 -6.02 1.90 -13.99
C ALA A 67 -5.16 1.81 -12.72
N ALA A 68 -4.54 2.92 -12.30
CA ALA A 68 -3.77 2.96 -11.06
C ALA A 68 -4.64 2.76 -9.80
N LEU A 69 -5.85 3.34 -9.76
CA LEU A 69 -6.78 3.15 -8.65
C LEU A 69 -7.35 1.72 -8.59
N VAL A 70 -7.59 1.10 -9.75
CA VAL A 70 -7.96 -0.32 -9.83
C VAL A 70 -6.82 -1.19 -9.31
N ALA A 71 -5.57 -0.91 -9.70
CA ALA A 71 -4.41 -1.64 -9.22
C ALA A 71 -4.25 -1.56 -7.69
N LEU A 72 -4.44 -0.35 -7.13
CA LEU A 72 -4.45 -0.11 -5.68
C LEU A 72 -5.56 -0.92 -5.00
N GLY A 73 -6.79 -0.76 -5.47
CA GLY A 73 -7.97 -1.40 -4.89
C GLY A 73 -7.91 -2.93 -4.95
N LEU A 74 -7.48 -3.49 -6.07
CA LEU A 74 -7.31 -4.93 -6.25
C LEU A 74 -6.29 -5.50 -5.26
N ARG A 75 -5.13 -4.84 -5.10
CA ARG A 75 -4.07 -5.32 -4.20
C ARG A 75 -4.44 -5.19 -2.73
N VAL A 76 -5.12 -4.11 -2.35
CA VAL A 76 -5.68 -3.97 -1.01
C VAL A 76 -6.72 -5.06 -0.75
N PHE A 77 -7.64 -5.28 -1.69
CA PHE A 77 -8.68 -6.30 -1.56
C PHE A 77 -8.09 -7.71 -1.40
N VAL A 78 -7.20 -8.12 -2.32
CA VAL A 78 -6.52 -9.43 -2.26
C VAL A 78 -5.72 -9.55 -0.98
N GLY A 79 -5.00 -8.50 -0.58
CA GLY A 79 -4.22 -8.48 0.66
C GLY A 79 -5.10 -8.70 1.91
N VAL A 80 -6.26 -8.04 1.99
CA VAL A 80 -7.22 -8.23 3.08
C VAL A 80 -7.80 -9.64 3.07
N VAL A 81 -8.20 -10.15 1.90
CA VAL A 81 -8.75 -11.50 1.76
C VAL A 81 -7.75 -12.55 2.21
N LEU A 82 -6.47 -12.44 1.81
CA LEU A 82 -5.43 -13.38 2.23
C LEU A 82 -5.11 -13.23 3.72
N TYR A 83 -4.95 -12.01 4.21
CA TYR A 83 -4.67 -11.74 5.63
C TYR A 83 -5.73 -12.33 6.57
N ARG A 84 -7.01 -12.30 6.16
CA ARG A 84 -8.13 -12.86 6.93
C ARG A 84 -8.46 -14.31 6.63
N GLY A 85 -8.22 -14.76 5.40
CA GLY A 85 -8.53 -16.10 4.96
C GLY A 85 -7.51 -17.13 5.41
N LEU A 86 -6.21 -16.80 5.38
CA LEU A 86 -5.14 -17.74 5.72
C LEU A 86 -5.21 -18.28 7.15
N PRO A 87 -5.55 -17.50 8.19
CA PRO A 87 -5.71 -18.05 9.53
C PRO A 87 -6.86 -19.05 9.68
N VAL A 88 -7.81 -19.06 8.74
CA VAL A 88 -9.02 -19.92 8.77
C VAL A 88 -8.89 -21.12 7.82
N TRP A 89 -8.35 -20.89 6.62
CA TRP A 89 -8.29 -21.87 5.53
C TRP A 89 -6.87 -22.29 5.14
N GLY A 90 -5.86 -21.63 5.69
CA GLY A 90 -4.45 -21.96 5.44
C GLY A 90 -4.00 -23.20 6.22
N TYR A 91 -2.77 -23.62 5.95
CA TYR A 91 -2.10 -24.70 6.66
C TYR A 91 -1.73 -24.27 8.09
N ASP A 92 -1.54 -25.25 8.98
CA ASP A 92 -1.09 -25.01 10.36
C ASP A 92 0.41 -24.66 10.43
N GLU A 93 0.74 -23.55 9.79
CA GLU A 93 2.06 -22.97 9.76
C GLU A 93 2.03 -21.60 10.46
N LYS A 94 3.14 -21.25 11.09
CA LYS A 94 3.28 -19.96 11.78
C LYS A 94 2.94 -18.74 10.88
N PRO A 95 3.46 -18.60 9.64
CA PRO A 95 3.12 -17.47 8.79
C PRO A 95 1.64 -17.43 8.39
N GLN A 96 1.03 -18.56 8.03
CA GLN A 96 -0.36 -18.59 7.56
C GLN A 96 -1.36 -18.28 8.68
N ARG A 97 -1.11 -18.78 9.89
CA ARG A 97 -1.87 -18.39 11.10
C ARG A 97 -1.79 -16.90 11.42
N ALA A 98 -0.71 -16.24 11.00
CA ALA A 98 -0.53 -14.80 11.15
C ALA A 98 -1.06 -13.99 9.93
N GLY A 99 -1.61 -14.65 8.90
CA GLY A 99 -2.15 -14.00 7.71
C GLY A 99 -1.13 -13.72 6.60
N TYR A 100 0.00 -14.43 6.58
CA TYR A 100 1.05 -14.26 5.56
C TYR A 100 1.17 -15.49 4.68
N VAL A 101 1.25 -15.27 3.36
CA VAL A 101 1.41 -16.34 2.37
C VAL A 101 2.80 -16.98 2.47
N PHE A 102 3.83 -16.17 2.71
CA PHE A 102 5.24 -16.61 2.66
C PHE A 102 5.95 -16.34 3.98
N TRP A 103 6.96 -17.17 4.27
CA TRP A 103 7.83 -16.99 5.44
C TRP A 103 8.57 -15.65 5.40
N ASP A 104 9.09 -15.26 4.24
CA ASP A 104 9.90 -14.04 4.10
C ASP A 104 9.09 -12.77 4.40
N SER A 105 7.83 -12.71 3.97
CA SER A 105 6.95 -11.57 4.27
C SER A 105 6.61 -11.51 5.75
N TYR A 106 6.29 -12.65 6.37
CA TYR A 106 6.09 -12.75 7.83
C TYR A 106 7.31 -12.30 8.62
N LYS A 107 8.50 -12.80 8.24
CA LYS A 107 9.75 -12.52 8.95
C LYS A 107 10.14 -11.05 8.81
N ARG A 108 10.08 -10.50 7.59
CA ARG A 108 10.39 -9.08 7.33
C ARG A 108 9.47 -8.14 8.08
N ASP A 109 8.17 -8.44 8.11
CA ASP A 109 7.19 -7.62 8.81
C ASP A 109 7.38 -7.66 10.33
N THR A 110 7.63 -8.85 10.88
CA THR A 110 7.96 -9.03 12.31
C THR A 110 9.24 -8.30 12.70
N ASP A 111 10.27 -8.35 11.86
CA ASP A 111 11.53 -7.65 12.11
C ASP A 111 11.37 -6.12 12.05
N ALA A 112 10.50 -5.62 11.17
CA ALA A 112 10.12 -4.20 11.13
C ALA A 112 9.35 -3.78 12.39
N TRP A 113 8.41 -4.60 12.86
CA TRP A 113 7.69 -4.36 14.11
C TRP A 113 8.60 -4.43 15.35
N SER A 114 9.59 -5.33 15.35
CA SER A 114 10.59 -5.37 16.42
C SER A 114 11.44 -4.11 16.42
N ARG A 115 11.93 -3.70 15.24
CA ARG A 115 12.77 -2.51 15.10
C ARG A 115 12.03 -1.22 15.44
N SER A 116 10.75 -1.10 15.09
CA SER A 116 9.93 0.08 15.43
C SER A 116 9.79 0.30 16.93
N ARG A 117 10.08 -0.69 17.78
CA ARG A 117 10.02 -0.57 19.25
C ARG A 117 11.37 -0.39 19.93
N MET A 118 12.48 -0.45 19.20
CA MET A 118 13.81 -0.24 19.77
C MET A 118 14.08 1.24 20.05
N ASP A 119 14.75 1.56 21.14
CA ASP A 119 15.25 2.92 21.42
C ASP A 119 16.52 3.22 20.61
N LYS A 120 16.42 3.09 19.28
CA LYS A 120 17.47 3.36 18.31
C LYS A 120 16.88 4.13 17.14
N ALA A 121 17.71 4.94 16.49
CA ALA A 121 17.34 5.62 15.26
C ALA A 121 16.93 4.59 14.19
N LEU A 122 15.83 4.86 13.46
CA LEU A 122 15.36 3.96 12.40
C LEU A 122 16.35 3.84 11.24
N THR A 123 17.20 4.85 11.04
CA THR A 123 18.29 4.85 10.05
C THR A 123 19.32 3.75 10.29
N THR A 124 19.36 3.16 11.49
CA THR A 124 20.17 1.95 11.74
C THR A 124 19.73 0.76 10.89
N ALA A 125 18.55 0.79 10.27
CA ALA A 125 18.16 -0.20 9.26
C ALA A 125 19.14 -0.29 8.07
N PHE A 126 19.84 0.81 7.73
CA PHE A 126 20.81 0.84 6.63
C PHE A 126 22.21 0.37 7.02
N THR A 127 22.54 0.37 8.32
CA THR A 127 23.86 -0.02 8.83
C THR A 127 23.86 -1.36 9.55
N ASP A 128 22.69 -1.79 10.05
CA ASP A 128 22.41 -3.09 10.67
C ASP A 128 21.15 -3.71 10.03
N PRO A 129 21.22 -4.04 8.72
CA PRO A 129 20.11 -4.69 8.02
C PRO A 129 19.83 -6.07 8.63
N LYS A 130 18.60 -6.57 8.44
CA LYS A 130 18.25 -7.94 8.80
C LYS A 130 18.38 -8.83 7.58
N GLU A 131 18.61 -10.13 7.78
CA GLU A 131 18.66 -11.10 6.67
C GLU A 131 17.39 -11.05 5.81
N SER A 132 16.24 -10.74 6.42
CA SER A 132 14.96 -10.57 5.71
C SER A 132 14.83 -9.28 4.88
N ASP A 133 15.77 -8.35 5.01
CA ASP A 133 15.90 -7.15 4.16
C ASP A 133 17.36 -6.71 4.11
N GLN A 134 18.07 -7.20 3.08
CA GLN A 134 19.50 -7.03 2.91
C GLN A 134 19.94 -5.57 2.68
N TYR A 135 19.06 -4.72 2.17
CA TYR A 135 19.36 -3.30 1.89
C TYR A 135 18.80 -2.36 2.96
N GLY A 136 17.83 -2.82 3.75
CA GLY A 136 17.27 -2.09 4.88
C GLY A 136 16.25 -1.00 4.53
N GLY A 137 16.03 -0.71 3.24
CA GLY A 137 15.10 0.33 2.81
C GLY A 137 13.65 0.02 3.16
N LEU A 138 13.22 -1.22 2.98
CA LEU A 138 11.85 -1.61 3.27
C LEU A 138 11.62 -1.83 4.77
N LEU A 139 12.64 -2.27 5.47
CA LEU A 139 12.74 -2.34 6.91
C LEU A 139 12.61 -0.93 7.52
N PHE A 140 13.32 0.07 6.98
CA PHE A 140 13.19 1.47 7.38
C PHE A 140 11.76 1.99 7.20
N LEU A 141 11.19 1.81 5.99
CA LEU A 141 9.83 2.28 5.68
C LEU A 141 8.77 1.61 6.57
N SER A 142 8.81 0.28 6.68
CA SER A 142 7.82 -0.48 7.46
C SER A 142 7.96 -0.18 8.96
N SER A 143 9.19 -0.08 9.48
CA SER A 143 9.43 0.31 10.88
C SER A 143 8.96 1.74 11.16
N SER A 144 9.08 2.65 10.19
CA SER A 144 8.59 4.03 10.31
C SER A 144 7.07 4.08 10.38
N ILE A 145 6.38 3.31 9.52
CA ILE A 145 4.92 3.18 9.57
C ILE A 145 4.49 2.68 10.94
N TYR A 146 5.13 1.62 11.45
CA TYR A 146 4.79 1.11 12.77
C TYR A 146 5.10 2.08 13.90
N ARG A 147 6.27 2.72 13.90
CA ARG A 147 6.68 3.63 14.98
C ARG A 147 5.78 4.86 15.08
N TYR A 148 5.36 5.42 13.95
CA TYR A 148 4.68 6.71 13.94
C TYR A 148 3.17 6.60 13.74
N LEU A 149 2.68 5.59 13.01
CA LEU A 149 1.26 5.46 12.71
C LEU A 149 0.56 4.40 13.57
N SER A 150 1.29 3.36 14.00
CA SER A 150 0.71 2.26 14.77
C SER A 150 1.61 1.80 15.93
N PRO A 151 2.08 2.71 16.81
CA PRO A 151 2.97 2.33 17.91
C PRO A 151 2.30 1.42 18.96
N ASP A 152 0.98 1.40 19.00
CA ASP A 152 0.17 0.62 19.93
C ASP A 152 0.17 -0.88 19.60
N THR A 153 0.17 -1.24 18.32
CA THR A 153 0.08 -2.63 17.89
C THR A 153 0.55 -2.83 16.44
N GLN A 154 0.94 -4.05 16.12
CA GLN A 154 1.32 -4.42 14.76
C GLN A 154 0.06 -4.53 13.89
N ARG A 155 -0.02 -3.67 12.85
CA ARG A 155 -1.12 -3.62 11.88
C ARG A 155 -0.63 -3.93 10.46
N PRO A 156 -0.52 -5.21 10.06
CA PRO A 156 0.06 -5.62 8.78
C PRO A 156 -0.64 -5.02 7.55
N LEU A 157 -1.94 -4.73 7.61
CA LEU A 157 -2.65 -4.12 6.49
C LEU A 157 -2.13 -2.72 6.14
N LEU A 158 -1.44 -2.00 7.06
CA LEU A 158 -0.79 -0.73 6.72
C LEU A 158 0.35 -0.95 5.70
N ILE A 159 1.09 -2.05 5.84
CA ILE A 159 2.16 -2.43 4.91
C ILE A 159 1.57 -2.89 3.57
N ILE A 160 0.38 -3.50 3.59
CA ILE A 160 -0.40 -3.80 2.38
C ILE A 160 -0.81 -2.50 1.67
N VAL A 161 -1.33 -1.50 2.38
CA VAL A 161 -1.67 -0.19 1.78
C VAL A 161 -0.44 0.47 1.14
N MET A 162 0.69 0.48 1.85
CA MET A 162 1.94 1.04 1.33
C MET A 162 2.40 0.31 0.05
N SER A 163 2.46 -1.03 0.07
CA SER A 163 2.90 -1.82 -1.09
C SER A 163 1.91 -1.74 -2.26
N ALA A 164 0.61 -1.68 -1.99
CA ALA A 164 -0.40 -1.46 -3.01
C ALA A 164 -0.26 -0.06 -3.67
N ALA A 165 0.09 0.97 -2.90
CA ALA A 165 0.38 2.30 -3.43
C ALA A 165 1.61 2.30 -4.34
N VAL A 166 2.70 1.64 -3.92
CA VAL A 166 3.90 1.49 -4.76
C VAL A 166 3.54 0.77 -6.07
N SER A 167 2.72 -0.26 -6.01
CA SER A 167 2.30 -0.96 -7.23
C SER A 167 1.37 -0.13 -8.13
N ALA A 168 0.54 0.75 -7.57
CA ALA A 168 -0.25 1.69 -8.35
C ALA A 168 0.64 2.75 -9.04
N LEU A 169 1.73 3.17 -8.40
CA LEU A 169 2.73 4.05 -9.03
C LEU A 169 3.46 3.34 -10.18
N ALA A 170 3.74 2.04 -10.05
CA ALA A 170 4.32 1.24 -11.13
C ALA A 170 3.45 1.27 -12.41
N VAL A 171 2.11 1.28 -12.28
CA VAL A 171 1.18 1.44 -13.41
C VAL A 171 1.41 2.79 -14.11
N LEU A 172 1.52 3.88 -13.35
CA LEU A 172 1.74 5.22 -13.90
C LEU A 172 3.10 5.33 -14.60
N PHE A 173 4.16 4.79 -13.99
CA PHE A 173 5.50 4.82 -14.58
C PHE A 173 5.63 3.92 -15.80
N ALA A 174 4.99 2.74 -15.80
CA ALA A 174 4.95 1.86 -16.96
C ALA A 174 4.22 2.52 -18.14
N TRP A 175 3.14 3.25 -17.88
CA TRP A 175 2.50 4.09 -18.89
C TRP A 175 3.46 5.15 -19.42
N GLY A 176 4.13 5.92 -18.53
CA GLY A 176 5.04 6.99 -18.94
C GLY A 176 6.20 6.50 -19.81
N PHE A 177 6.78 5.34 -19.46
CA PHE A 177 7.81 4.69 -20.27
C PHE A 177 7.28 4.23 -21.64
N ALA A 178 6.13 3.54 -21.67
CA ALA A 178 5.57 3.05 -22.92
C ALA A 178 5.08 4.19 -23.83
N ALA A 179 4.58 5.29 -23.26
CA ALA A 179 4.13 6.46 -24.03
C ALA A 179 5.32 7.13 -24.73
N SER A 180 6.47 7.25 -24.06
CA SER A 180 7.65 7.90 -24.63
C SER A 180 8.34 7.11 -25.73
N VAL A 181 8.15 5.79 -25.78
CA VAL A 181 8.82 4.91 -26.76
C VAL A 181 7.87 4.37 -27.84
N MET A 182 6.61 4.09 -27.49
CA MET A 182 5.66 3.33 -28.32
C MET A 182 4.32 4.04 -28.55
N GLY A 183 4.12 5.22 -27.95
CA GLY A 183 2.92 6.03 -28.07
C GLY A 183 1.75 5.60 -27.19
N ASP A 184 0.73 6.46 -27.12
CA ASP A 184 -0.34 6.41 -26.11
C ASP A 184 -1.18 5.13 -26.09
N LYS A 185 -1.44 4.56 -27.28
CA LYS A 185 -2.26 3.33 -27.40
C LYS A 185 -1.58 2.16 -26.71
N VAL A 186 -0.29 1.94 -27.01
CA VAL A 186 0.51 0.89 -26.40
C VAL A 186 0.67 1.17 -24.91
N ALA A 187 0.92 2.43 -24.53
CA ALA A 187 1.04 2.83 -23.14
C ALA A 187 -0.18 2.48 -22.29
N MET A 188 -1.39 2.70 -22.81
CA MET A 188 -2.62 2.35 -22.09
C MET A 188 -2.80 0.85 -21.93
N ILE A 189 -2.44 0.06 -22.94
CA ILE A 189 -2.45 -1.42 -22.85
C ILE A 189 -1.46 -1.86 -21.77
N THR A 190 -0.23 -1.34 -21.80
CA THR A 190 0.79 -1.61 -20.77
C THR A 190 0.29 -1.27 -19.36
N ALA A 191 -0.33 -0.12 -19.18
CA ALA A 191 -0.88 0.29 -17.89
C ALA A 191 -1.91 -0.71 -17.35
N TRP A 192 -2.84 -1.16 -18.20
CA TRP A 192 -3.85 -2.15 -17.80
C TRP A 192 -3.28 -3.54 -17.55
N ILE A 193 -2.29 -3.97 -18.35
CA ILE A 193 -1.56 -5.22 -18.08
C ILE A 193 -0.93 -5.16 -16.70
N VAL A 194 -0.15 -4.12 -16.40
CA VAL A 194 0.51 -3.96 -15.09
C VAL A 194 -0.50 -3.84 -13.95
N ALA A 195 -1.65 -3.18 -14.19
CA ALA A 195 -2.69 -3.01 -13.18
C ALA A 195 -3.33 -4.35 -12.77
N LEU A 196 -3.59 -5.22 -13.75
CA LEU A 196 -4.34 -6.48 -13.58
C LEU A 196 -3.44 -7.73 -13.47
N TYR A 197 -2.14 -7.60 -13.73
CA TYR A 197 -1.21 -8.72 -13.60
C TYR A 197 -1.18 -9.20 -12.14
N PRO A 198 -1.36 -10.52 -11.90
CA PRO A 198 -1.43 -11.09 -10.56
C PRO A 198 -0.10 -10.99 -9.79
#